data_AF-A0AAW8BUD4-F1
#
_entry.id   AF-A0AAW8BUD4-F1
#
_cell.length_a   1.000
_cell.length_b   1.000
_cell.length_c   1.000
_cell.angle_alpha   90.00
_cell.angle_beta   90.00
_cell.angle_gamma   90.00
#
_symmetry.space_group_name_H-M   'P 1'
#
loop_
_entity.id
_entity.type
_entity.pdbx_description
1 polymer ?
#
loop_
_entity_poly.entity_id
_entity_poly.type
_entity_poly.pdbx_seq_one_letter_code
_entity_poly.pdbx_strand_id
1 'polypeptide(L)'
;MSSRTAAALPQGRYSRPAPLDESLRIVTFTDEDGGSWSFDFTELAGPASLIDDLVEAVVAGSSPGGRWRTRMTAEAAASMARQLVLYLTAEYPEVGSVADISPEVWWAWRKSREEASRWPGSVNLARCLLAESPKLPDTTRRALRAKASKPRKRLPENDAYSRAEFTRIQTAAKAQVRKASVRIANNLQALNRFHETGEPGVFVASDRRGVRWTSGSLLEYLSRHGAMPAMHVARKAVSKCAFDLQGIASQGVVDFGSGVVHALRSASHVER
;
A
#
# COMPACT_ATOMS: atom_id res chain seq x y z
N MET A 1 -25.60 -36.89 23.60
CA MET A 1 -26.19 -35.57 23.28
C MET A 1 -25.18 -34.51 23.70
N SER A 2 -24.39 -33.97 22.76
CA SER A 2 -23.37 -32.97 23.09
C SER A 2 -24.02 -31.66 23.52
N SER A 3 -23.77 -31.30 24.78
CA SER A 3 -24.05 -29.98 25.36
C SER A 3 -23.39 -28.90 24.50
N ARG A 4 -24.19 -28.02 23.91
CA ARG A 4 -23.70 -26.80 23.27
C ARG A 4 -23.33 -25.82 24.39
N THR A 5 -22.04 -25.70 24.68
CA THR A 5 -21.52 -24.65 25.56
C THR A 5 -21.84 -23.30 24.94
N ALA A 6 -22.76 -22.56 25.56
CA ALA A 6 -23.03 -21.18 25.18
C ALA A 6 -21.77 -20.33 25.42
N ALA A 7 -21.38 -19.53 24.44
CA ALA A 7 -20.27 -18.60 24.58
C ALA A 7 -20.56 -17.63 25.72
N ALA A 8 -19.69 -17.60 26.73
CA ALA A 8 -19.78 -16.65 27.83
C ALA A 8 -19.45 -15.24 27.28
N LEU A 9 -20.42 -14.33 27.35
CA LEU A 9 -20.18 -12.92 27.06
C LEU A 9 -19.19 -12.36 28.10
N PRO A 10 -18.22 -11.52 27.68
CA PRO A 10 -17.27 -10.92 28.62
C PRO A 10 -18.03 -10.15 29.70
N GLN A 11 -17.64 -10.36 30.97
CA GLN A 11 -18.34 -9.79 32.14
C GLN A 11 -18.13 -8.28 32.34
N GLY A 12 -17.42 -7.62 31.42
CA GLY A 12 -17.28 -6.18 31.39
C GLY A 12 -18.32 -5.54 30.46
N ARG A 13 -18.83 -4.37 30.83
CA ARG A 13 -19.52 -3.51 29.86
C ARG A 13 -18.49 -3.07 28.83
N TYR A 14 -18.51 -3.68 27.64
CA TYR A 14 -17.70 -3.20 26.53
C TYR A 14 -18.14 -1.76 26.22
N SER A 15 -17.25 -0.80 26.48
CA SER A 15 -17.42 0.58 26.06
C SER A 15 -16.53 0.80 24.85
N ARG A 16 -17.11 1.30 23.77
CA ARG A 16 -16.34 1.73 22.60
C ARG A 16 -15.37 2.84 23.04
N PRO A 17 -14.09 2.82 22.62
CA PRO A 17 -13.18 3.93 22.84
C PRO A 17 -13.79 5.24 22.33
N ALA A 18 -13.48 6.35 23.00
CA ALA A 18 -13.91 7.66 22.53
C ALA A 18 -13.38 7.90 21.10
N PRO A 19 -14.21 8.43 20.18
CA PRO A 19 -13.81 8.62 18.79
C PRO A 19 -12.77 9.74 18.62
N LEU A 20 -12.55 10.54 19.66
CA LEU A 20 -11.57 11.63 19.68
C LEU A 20 -10.87 11.66 21.03
N ASP A 21 -9.54 11.70 20.99
CA ASP A 21 -8.74 12.24 22.09
C ASP A 21 -8.59 13.75 21.86
N GLU A 22 -9.33 14.56 22.60
CA GLU A 22 -9.32 16.03 22.45
C GLU A 22 -7.97 16.66 22.83
N SER A 23 -7.23 16.02 23.74
CA SER A 23 -5.94 16.56 24.21
C SER A 23 -4.84 16.39 23.15
N LEU A 24 -4.91 15.30 22.39
CA LEU A 24 -3.95 14.98 21.34
C LEU A 24 -4.50 15.21 19.92
N ARG A 25 -5.77 15.61 19.78
CA ARG A 25 -6.47 15.68 18.48
C ARG A 25 -6.33 14.37 17.67
N ILE A 26 -6.39 13.23 18.34
CA ILE A 26 -6.29 11.92 17.69
C ILE A 26 -7.70 11.38 17.45
N VAL A 27 -8.07 11.25 16.18
CA VAL A 27 -9.36 10.67 15.78
C VAL A 27 -9.22 9.15 15.70
N THR A 28 -10.04 8.42 16.43
CA THR A 28 -10.12 6.95 16.33
C THR A 28 -11.33 6.54 15.53
N PHE A 29 -11.09 5.92 14.38
CA PHE A 29 -12.12 5.30 13.55
C PHE A 29 -12.20 3.81 13.85
N THR A 30 -13.41 3.31 14.12
CA THR A 30 -13.70 1.89 14.26
C THR A 30 -14.68 1.47 13.17
N ASP A 31 -14.30 0.49 12.34
CA ASP A 31 -15.17 -0.02 11.29
C ASP A 31 -16.24 -0.99 11.81
N GLU A 32 -17.03 -1.54 10.90
CA GLU A 32 -18.11 -2.48 11.21
C GLU A 32 -17.59 -3.87 11.63
N ASP A 33 -16.36 -4.21 11.23
CA ASP A 33 -15.67 -5.45 11.59
C ASP A 33 -14.94 -5.35 12.94
N GLY A 34 -14.98 -4.17 13.58
CA GLY A 34 -14.35 -3.89 14.88
C GLY A 34 -12.87 -3.50 14.80
N GLY A 35 -12.30 -3.39 13.60
CA GLY A 35 -10.97 -2.86 13.39
C GLY A 35 -10.93 -1.38 13.77
N SER A 36 -9.87 -0.96 14.48
CA SER A 36 -9.69 0.43 14.92
C SER A 36 -8.39 1.03 14.38
N TRP A 37 -8.46 2.28 13.92
CA TRP A 37 -7.33 3.03 13.39
C TRP A 37 -7.37 4.46 13.89
N SER A 38 -6.20 5.03 14.15
CA SER A 38 -6.06 6.39 14.67
C SER A 38 -5.48 7.31 13.60
N PHE A 39 -6.03 8.53 13.51
CA PHE A 39 -5.56 9.60 12.64
C PHE A 39 -5.10 10.76 13.51
N ASP A 40 -3.82 11.08 13.41
CA ASP A 40 -3.16 12.09 14.24
C ASP A 40 -3.19 13.48 13.58
N PHE A 41 -3.44 14.51 14.40
CA PHE A 41 -3.42 15.93 14.06
C PHE A 41 -2.59 16.79 15.04
N THR A 42 -1.86 16.17 15.98
CA THR A 42 -1.03 16.85 17.01
C THR A 42 -0.06 17.86 16.41
N GLU A 43 0.73 17.45 15.41
CA GLU A 43 1.80 18.25 14.82
C GLU A 43 1.32 19.19 13.69
N LEU A 44 0.01 19.30 13.47
CA LEU A 44 -0.52 20.12 12.38
C LEU A 44 -0.40 21.60 12.72
N ALA A 45 0.42 22.33 11.94
CA ALA A 45 0.55 23.77 12.05
C ALA A 45 -0.65 24.50 11.42
N GLY A 46 -1.26 25.41 12.18
CA GLY A 46 -2.38 26.24 11.73
C GLY A 46 -3.18 26.79 12.90
N PRO A 47 -4.23 27.59 12.64
CA PRO A 47 -5.13 28.09 13.68
C PRO A 47 -5.78 26.93 14.46
N ALA A 48 -5.68 26.94 15.79
CA ALA A 48 -6.18 25.87 16.64
C ALA A 48 -7.66 25.58 16.40
N SER A 49 -8.50 26.61 16.36
CA SER A 49 -9.94 26.48 16.16
C SER A 49 -10.29 25.86 14.80
N LEU A 50 -9.56 26.20 13.73
CA LEU A 50 -9.74 25.59 12.41
C LEU A 50 -9.41 24.09 12.44
N ILE A 51 -8.32 23.71 13.12
CA ILE A 51 -7.94 22.31 13.27
C ILE A 51 -9.03 21.57 14.06
N ASP A 52 -9.44 22.12 15.19
CA ASP A 52 -10.46 21.52 16.07
C ASP A 52 -11.80 21.35 15.34
N ASP A 53 -12.25 22.36 14.58
CA ASP A 53 -13.48 22.30 13.80
C ASP A 53 -13.44 21.23 12.70
N LEU A 54 -12.29 21.04 12.06
CA LEU A 54 -12.11 20.02 11.02
C LEU A 54 -11.97 18.63 11.61
N VAL A 55 -11.32 18.50 12.77
CA VAL A 55 -11.26 17.24 13.54
C VAL A 55 -12.67 16.83 13.98
N GLU A 56 -13.47 17.76 14.51
CA GLU A 56 -14.88 17.55 14.84
C GLU A 56 -15.67 17.07 13.61
N ALA A 57 -15.46 17.69 12.44
CA ALA A 57 -16.09 17.28 11.19
C ALA A 57 -15.66 15.87 10.73
N VAL A 58 -14.38 15.49 10.91
CA VAL A 58 -13.90 14.12 10.64
C VAL A 58 -14.61 13.12 11.55
N VAL A 59 -14.65 13.41 12.86
CA VAL A 59 -15.31 12.58 13.87
C VAL A 59 -16.79 12.40 13.56
N ALA A 60 -17.50 13.48 13.25
CA ALA A 60 -18.92 13.43 12.88
C ALA A 60 -19.15 12.54 11.65
N GLY A 61 -18.35 12.71 10.60
CA GLY A 61 -18.47 11.91 9.39
C GLY A 61 -18.03 10.45 9.52
N SER A 62 -17.16 10.13 10.49
CA SER A 62 -16.65 8.77 10.74
C SER A 62 -17.35 8.04 11.90
N SER A 63 -18.28 8.69 12.59
CA SER A 63 -19.06 8.12 13.68
C SER A 63 -20.10 7.10 13.18
N PRO A 64 -20.67 6.25 14.07
CA PRO A 64 -21.78 5.37 13.71
C PRO A 64 -22.96 6.14 13.10
N GLY A 65 -23.34 5.82 11.86
CA GLY A 65 -24.36 6.56 11.10
C GLY A 65 -23.80 7.71 10.24
N GLY A 66 -22.51 8.01 10.36
CA GLY A 66 -21.78 8.95 9.53
C GLY A 66 -21.57 8.45 8.10
N ARG A 67 -20.99 9.32 7.27
CA ARG A 67 -20.82 9.09 5.82
C ARG A 67 -19.69 8.12 5.48
N TRP A 68 -18.63 8.08 6.27
CA TRP A 68 -17.43 7.30 5.98
C TRP A 68 -17.43 6.00 6.79
N ARG A 69 -17.75 4.89 6.11
CA ARG A 69 -17.91 3.57 6.74
C ARG A 69 -16.70 2.65 6.56
N THR A 70 -15.72 3.07 5.75
CA THR A 70 -14.49 2.30 5.54
C THR A 70 -13.28 3.09 5.99
N ARG A 71 -12.24 2.38 6.45
CA ARG A 71 -10.95 2.96 6.82
C ARG A 71 -10.41 3.88 5.73
N MET A 72 -10.39 3.41 4.48
CA MET A 72 -9.89 4.20 3.35
C MET A 72 -10.62 5.54 3.19
N THR A 73 -11.94 5.56 3.37
CA THR A 73 -12.71 6.80 3.24
C THR A 73 -12.50 7.76 4.42
N ALA A 74 -12.37 7.23 5.65
CA ALA A 74 -12.08 8.03 6.83
C ALA A 74 -10.64 8.61 6.77
N GLU A 75 -9.67 7.80 6.34
CA GLU A 75 -8.28 8.22 6.14
C GLU A 75 -8.15 9.30 5.07
N ALA A 76 -8.91 9.17 3.97
CA ALA A 76 -8.98 10.19 2.94
C ALA A 76 -9.58 11.50 3.48
N ALA A 77 -10.63 11.44 4.30
CA ALA A 77 -11.23 12.62 4.93
C ALA A 77 -10.27 13.31 5.90
N ALA A 78 -9.58 12.55 6.75
CA ALA A 78 -8.56 13.07 7.66
C ALA A 78 -7.39 13.72 6.89
N SER A 79 -6.97 13.10 5.79
CA SER A 79 -5.93 13.67 4.92
C SER A 79 -6.40 14.94 4.22
N MET A 80 -7.67 15.01 3.82
CA MET A 80 -8.27 16.22 3.26
C MET A 80 -8.33 17.35 4.29
N ALA A 81 -8.69 17.05 5.55
CA ALA A 81 -8.67 18.03 6.63
C ALA A 81 -7.28 18.65 6.80
N ARG A 82 -6.22 17.83 6.89
CA ARG A 82 -4.82 18.32 6.95
C ARG A 82 -4.47 19.20 5.76
N GLN A 83 -4.78 18.76 4.55
CA GLN A 83 -4.49 19.53 3.33
C GLN A 83 -5.25 20.86 3.27
N LEU A 84 -6.46 20.91 3.83
CA LEU A 84 -7.25 22.13 3.90
C LEU A 84 -6.65 23.12 4.91
N VAL A 85 -6.25 22.66 6.10
CA VAL A 85 -5.55 23.50 7.10
C VAL A 85 -4.29 24.11 6.51
N LEU A 86 -3.45 23.29 5.86
CA LEU A 86 -2.20 23.78 5.27
C LEU A 86 -2.45 24.83 4.19
N TYR A 87 -3.46 24.62 3.33
CA TYR A 87 -3.82 25.60 2.30
C TYR A 87 -4.35 26.89 2.92
N LEU A 88 -5.29 26.80 3.85
CA LEU A 88 -5.91 27.98 4.46
C LEU A 88 -4.89 28.79 5.27
N THR A 89 -4.00 28.12 6.00
CA THR A 89 -2.92 28.79 6.74
C THR A 89 -1.97 29.55 5.81
N ALA A 90 -1.71 29.01 4.61
CA ALA A 90 -0.80 29.63 3.65
C ALA A 90 -1.44 30.77 2.84
N GLU A 91 -2.66 30.56 2.34
CA GLU A 91 -3.31 31.45 1.36
C GLU A 91 -4.38 32.37 1.96
N TYR A 92 -4.92 32.02 3.13
CA TYR A 92 -6.04 32.70 3.81
C TYR A 92 -5.82 32.77 5.33
N PRO A 93 -4.74 33.42 5.82
CA PRO A 93 -4.38 33.44 7.24
C PRO A 93 -5.45 34.04 8.15
N GLU A 94 -6.41 34.80 7.62
CA GLU A 94 -7.58 35.31 8.32
C GLU A 94 -8.62 34.23 8.68
N VAL A 95 -8.55 33.05 8.06
CA VAL A 95 -9.47 31.93 8.33
C VAL A 95 -9.00 31.19 9.58
N GLY A 96 -9.53 31.59 10.74
CA GLY A 96 -9.22 31.00 12.04
C GLY A 96 -10.09 29.80 12.42
N SER A 97 -11.25 29.65 11.79
CA SER A 97 -12.27 28.63 12.05
C SER A 97 -12.98 28.21 10.76
N VAL A 98 -13.68 27.08 10.77
CA VAL A 98 -14.59 26.70 9.67
C VAL A 98 -15.71 27.74 9.47
N ALA A 99 -16.06 28.51 10.52
CA ALA A 99 -17.02 29.61 10.43
C ALA A 99 -16.54 30.77 9.53
N ASP A 100 -15.23 30.92 9.35
CA ASP A 100 -14.64 32.00 8.55
C ASP A 100 -14.51 31.63 7.07
N ILE A 101 -14.80 30.37 6.71
CA ILE A 101 -14.74 29.91 5.32
C ILE A 101 -15.90 30.52 4.55
N SER A 102 -15.63 31.60 3.83
CA SER A 102 -16.58 32.27 2.93
C SER A 102 -16.75 31.51 1.60
N PRO A 103 -17.78 31.84 0.80
CA PRO A 103 -17.91 31.33 -0.56
C PRO A 103 -16.66 31.59 -1.41
N GLU A 104 -16.03 32.75 -1.27
CA GLU A 104 -14.85 33.17 -2.02
C GLU A 104 -13.64 32.29 -1.69
N VAL A 105 -13.41 32.03 -0.39
CA VAL A 105 -12.35 31.10 0.08
C VAL A 105 -12.57 29.70 -0.49
N TRP A 106 -13.81 29.20 -0.45
CA TRP A 106 -14.16 27.90 -1.04
C TRP A 106 -13.87 27.85 -2.54
N TRP A 107 -14.28 28.88 -3.29
CA TRP A 107 -14.07 28.93 -4.73
C TRP A 107 -12.60 29.02 -5.11
N ALA A 108 -11.80 29.76 -4.36
CA ALA A 108 -10.36 29.84 -4.57
C ALA A 108 -9.66 28.51 -4.30
N TRP A 109 -9.98 27.85 -3.17
CA TRP A 109 -9.47 26.50 -2.90
C TRP A 109 -9.90 25.51 -3.98
N ARG A 110 -11.16 25.58 -4.44
CA ARG A 110 -11.64 24.70 -5.51
C ARG A 110 -10.84 24.91 -6.80
N LYS A 111 -10.59 26.17 -7.18
CA LYS A 111 -9.81 26.52 -8.36
C LYS A 111 -8.39 25.98 -8.27
N SER A 112 -7.71 26.14 -7.13
CA SER A 112 -6.35 25.60 -6.94
C SER A 112 -6.32 24.06 -7.06
N ARG A 113 -7.37 23.36 -6.62
CA ARG A 113 -7.50 21.91 -6.80
C ARG A 113 -7.82 21.50 -8.23
N GLU A 114 -8.62 22.27 -8.95
CA GLU A 114 -8.92 22.01 -10.37
C GLU A 114 -7.70 22.24 -11.26
N GLU A 115 -6.83 23.18 -10.90
CA GLU A 115 -5.52 23.40 -11.54
C GLU A 115 -4.54 22.25 -11.25
N ALA A 116 -4.50 21.75 -10.02
CA ALA A 116 -3.62 20.64 -9.63
C ALA A 116 -4.12 19.25 -10.06
N SER A 117 -5.44 19.06 -10.16
CA SER A 117 -6.06 17.78 -10.51
C SER A 117 -7.32 17.98 -11.34
N ARG A 118 -7.34 17.31 -12.49
CA ARG A 118 -8.46 17.37 -13.42
C ARG A 118 -9.73 16.67 -12.89
N TRP A 119 -9.61 15.79 -11.88
CA TRP A 119 -10.73 14.99 -11.38
C TRP A 119 -11.31 15.57 -10.09
N PRO A 120 -12.65 15.67 -9.96
CA PRO A 120 -13.31 16.38 -8.86
C PRO A 120 -13.33 15.60 -7.54
N GLY A 121 -12.53 14.54 -7.39
CA GLY A 121 -12.56 13.66 -6.22
C GLY A 121 -12.21 14.41 -4.93
N SER A 122 -11.10 15.16 -4.95
CA SER A 122 -10.68 16.01 -3.83
C SER A 122 -11.71 17.07 -3.49
N VAL A 123 -12.26 17.76 -4.50
CA VAL A 123 -13.30 18.78 -4.35
C VAL A 123 -14.56 18.19 -3.69
N ASN A 124 -15.01 17.02 -4.14
CA ASN A 124 -16.17 16.35 -3.57
C ASN A 124 -15.91 15.88 -2.13
N LEU A 125 -14.70 15.43 -1.83
CA LEU A 125 -14.33 15.01 -0.49
C LEU A 125 -14.28 16.18 0.49
N ALA A 126 -13.65 17.30 0.11
CA ALA A 126 -13.65 18.51 0.93
C ALA A 126 -15.05 19.07 1.13
N ARG A 127 -15.88 19.07 0.08
CA ARG A 127 -17.30 19.43 0.17
C ARG A 127 -18.03 18.56 1.20
N CYS A 128 -17.79 17.24 1.17
CA CYS A 128 -18.38 16.32 2.12
C CYS A 128 -17.92 16.58 3.55
N LEU A 129 -16.62 16.83 3.74
CA LEU A 129 -16.01 17.14 5.04
C LEU A 129 -16.57 18.43 5.64
N LEU A 130 -16.55 19.53 4.88
CA LEU A 130 -17.07 20.82 5.34
C LEU A 130 -18.56 20.77 5.64
N ALA A 131 -19.32 19.92 4.94
CA ALA A 131 -20.75 19.74 5.21
C ALA A 131 -21.06 19.02 6.53
N GLU A 132 -20.10 18.30 7.13
CA GLU A 132 -20.27 17.71 8.47
C GLU A 132 -20.14 18.75 9.58
N SER A 133 -19.48 19.89 9.32
CA SER A 133 -19.34 20.94 10.32
C SER A 133 -20.62 21.79 10.43
N PRO A 134 -21.23 21.88 11.64
CA PRO A 134 -22.38 22.77 11.85
C PRO A 134 -21.98 24.25 11.78
N LYS A 135 -20.70 24.56 12.04
CA LYS A 135 -20.13 25.92 12.07
C LYS A 135 -20.01 26.55 10.68
N LEU A 136 -20.10 25.77 9.61
CA LEU A 136 -20.01 26.28 8.25
C LEU A 136 -21.16 27.26 7.93
N PRO A 137 -20.87 28.49 7.44
CA PRO A 137 -21.91 29.46 7.09
C PRO A 137 -22.86 28.95 6.00
N ASP A 138 -24.13 29.33 6.09
CA ASP A 138 -25.15 28.92 5.11
C ASP A 138 -24.89 29.42 3.69
N THR A 139 -24.27 30.60 3.56
CA THR A 139 -23.81 31.15 2.28
C THR A 139 -22.81 30.21 1.62
N THR A 140 -21.81 29.76 2.37
CA THR A 140 -20.80 28.80 1.91
C THR A 140 -21.40 27.43 1.66
N ARG A 141 -22.32 26.97 2.51
CA ARG A 141 -23.07 25.71 2.31
C ARG A 141 -23.85 25.70 1.00
N ARG A 142 -24.36 26.85 0.55
CA ARG A 142 -24.97 27.00 -0.79
C ARG A 142 -23.91 26.93 -1.90
N ALA A 143 -22.78 27.59 -1.75
CA ALA A 143 -21.67 27.54 -2.71
C ALA A 143 -21.10 26.11 -2.90
N LEU A 144 -21.04 25.33 -1.81
CA LEU A 144 -20.66 23.91 -1.84
C LEU A 144 -21.53 23.07 -2.77
N ARG A 145 -22.81 23.42 -2.98
CA ARG A 145 -23.74 22.64 -3.83
C ARG A 145 -23.43 22.75 -5.32
N ALA A 146 -22.66 23.76 -5.74
CA ALA A 146 -22.30 23.91 -7.13
C ALA A 146 -21.44 22.72 -7.60
N LYS A 147 -21.86 22.09 -8.70
CA LYS A 147 -21.28 20.85 -9.20
C LYS A 147 -19.91 21.10 -9.83
N ALA A 148 -18.92 20.26 -9.48
CA ALA A 148 -17.61 20.31 -10.12
C ALA A 148 -17.70 19.78 -11.55
N SER A 149 -17.01 20.43 -12.49
CA SER A 149 -16.98 19.96 -13.88
C SER A 149 -16.21 18.65 -13.96
N LYS A 150 -16.85 17.59 -14.46
CA LYS A 150 -16.18 16.32 -14.71
C LYS A 150 -15.61 16.35 -16.13
N PRO A 151 -14.31 16.06 -16.33
CA PRO A 151 -13.77 15.99 -17.67
C PRO A 151 -14.48 14.92 -18.50
N ARG A 152 -14.92 15.29 -19.71
CA ARG A 152 -15.71 14.40 -20.59
C ARG A 152 -14.89 13.25 -21.18
N LYS A 153 -13.58 13.44 -21.37
CA LYS A 153 -12.66 12.42 -21.90
C LYS A 153 -11.69 11.99 -20.83
N ARG A 154 -11.49 10.68 -20.62
CA ARG A 154 -10.40 10.15 -19.78
C ARG A 154 -9.05 10.52 -20.40
N LEU A 155 -8.00 10.56 -19.58
CA LEU A 155 -6.65 10.73 -20.12
C LEU A 155 -6.26 9.45 -20.89
N PRO A 156 -5.58 9.56 -22.04
CA PRO A 156 -5.10 8.39 -22.78
C PRO A 156 -4.20 7.48 -21.94
N GLU A 157 -3.45 8.02 -20.98
CA GLU A 157 -2.61 7.28 -20.03
C GLU A 157 -3.40 6.36 -19.09
N ASN A 158 -4.70 6.64 -18.91
CA ASN A 158 -5.62 5.79 -18.14
C ASN A 158 -6.47 4.89 -19.04
N ASP A 159 -6.20 4.84 -20.35
CA ASP A 159 -6.81 3.86 -21.22
C ASP A 159 -6.21 2.48 -20.90
N ALA A 160 -7.08 1.47 -20.92
CA ALA A 160 -6.62 0.09 -20.79
C ALA A 160 -5.64 -0.24 -21.93
N TYR A 161 -4.64 -1.08 -21.64
CA TYR A 161 -3.71 -1.57 -22.67
C TYR A 161 -4.48 -2.02 -23.91
N SER A 162 -4.03 -1.59 -25.08
CA SER A 162 -4.56 -2.12 -26.33
C SER A 162 -4.37 -3.64 -26.36
N ARG A 163 -5.20 -4.36 -27.13
CA ARG A 163 -5.05 -5.81 -27.26
C ARG A 163 -3.65 -6.22 -27.71
N ALA A 164 -3.01 -5.40 -28.56
CA ALA A 164 -1.63 -5.63 -29.01
C ALA A 164 -0.61 -5.42 -27.88
N GLU A 165 -0.75 -4.37 -27.07
CA GLU A 165 0.09 -4.15 -25.88
C GLU A 165 -0.09 -5.24 -24.84
N PHE A 166 -1.32 -5.59 -24.53
CA PHE A 166 -1.63 -6.68 -23.61
C PHE A 166 -1.00 -8.00 -24.10
N THR A 167 -1.11 -8.30 -25.39
CA THR A 167 -0.49 -9.50 -25.98
C THR A 167 1.03 -9.46 -25.90
N ARG A 168 1.66 -8.29 -26.11
CA ARG A 168 3.12 -8.12 -25.96
C ARG A 168 3.55 -8.36 -24.52
N ILE A 169 2.86 -7.75 -23.55
CA ILE A 169 3.13 -7.94 -22.12
C ILE A 169 2.98 -9.42 -21.74
N GLN A 170 1.87 -10.05 -22.15
CA GLN A 170 1.62 -11.46 -21.86
C GLN A 170 2.69 -12.36 -22.48
N THR A 171 3.13 -12.08 -23.70
CA THR A 171 4.17 -12.86 -24.38
C THR A 171 5.52 -12.73 -23.68
N ALA A 172 5.91 -11.51 -23.29
CA ALA A 172 7.12 -11.27 -22.53
C ALA A 172 7.09 -12.00 -21.17
N ALA A 173 5.98 -11.92 -20.44
CA ALA A 173 5.79 -12.64 -19.18
C ALA A 173 5.87 -14.16 -19.36
N LYS A 174 5.18 -14.71 -20.37
CA LYS A 174 5.25 -16.15 -20.71
C LYS A 174 6.68 -16.58 -21.04
N ALA A 175 7.43 -15.75 -21.76
CA ALA A 175 8.83 -16.05 -22.09
C ALA A 175 9.72 -16.08 -20.83
N GLN A 176 9.51 -15.17 -19.87
CA GLN A 176 10.22 -15.19 -18.59
C GLN A 176 9.90 -16.45 -17.77
N VAL A 177 8.62 -16.83 -17.68
CA VAL A 177 8.19 -18.05 -16.97
C VAL A 177 8.81 -19.29 -17.62
N ARG A 178 8.75 -19.41 -18.95
CA ARG A 178 9.36 -20.53 -19.68
C ARG A 178 10.86 -20.63 -19.43
N LYS A 179 11.59 -19.51 -19.49
CA LYS A 179 13.03 -19.47 -19.17
C LYS A 179 13.31 -19.96 -17.75
N ALA A 180 12.53 -19.50 -16.77
CA ALA A 180 12.66 -19.94 -15.38
C ALA A 180 12.37 -21.43 -15.21
N SER A 181 11.31 -21.95 -15.85
CA SER A 181 10.95 -23.38 -15.81
C SER A 181 12.04 -24.26 -16.41
N VAL A 182 12.60 -23.89 -17.57
CA VAL A 182 13.70 -24.62 -18.21
C VAL A 182 14.93 -24.64 -17.30
N ARG A 183 15.27 -23.51 -16.67
CA ARG A 183 16.37 -23.44 -15.70
C ARG A 183 16.17 -24.38 -14.51
N ILE A 184 14.99 -24.37 -13.90
CA ILE A 184 14.67 -25.22 -12.74
C ILE A 184 14.78 -26.69 -13.15
N ALA A 185 14.24 -27.07 -14.32
CA ALA A 185 14.32 -28.43 -14.83
C ALA A 185 15.77 -28.88 -15.04
N ASN A 186 16.61 -28.02 -15.65
CA ASN A 186 18.03 -28.31 -15.87
C ASN A 186 18.79 -28.48 -14.55
N ASN A 187 18.56 -27.58 -13.58
CA ASN A 187 19.21 -27.64 -12.27
C ASN A 187 18.77 -28.89 -11.48
N LEU A 188 17.49 -29.27 -11.57
CA LEU A 188 16.97 -30.48 -10.94
C LEU A 188 17.57 -31.75 -11.58
N GLN A 189 17.71 -31.77 -12.91
CA GLN A 189 18.36 -32.87 -13.61
C GLN A 189 19.83 -33.02 -13.18
N ALA A 190 20.56 -31.90 -13.05
CA ALA A 190 21.95 -31.92 -12.57
C ALA A 190 22.07 -32.41 -11.12
N LEU A 191 21.13 -32.02 -10.25
CA LEU A 191 21.07 -32.50 -8.87
C LEU A 191 20.78 -34.00 -8.79
N ASN A 192 19.81 -34.49 -9.58
CA ASN A 192 19.49 -35.91 -9.64
C ASN A 192 20.68 -36.74 -10.12
N ARG A 193 21.39 -36.28 -11.16
CA ARG A 193 22.61 -36.94 -11.62
C ARG A 193 23.67 -37.03 -10.52
N PHE A 194 23.86 -35.95 -9.76
CA PHE A 194 24.78 -35.94 -8.62
C PHE A 194 24.39 -36.96 -7.54
N HIS A 195 23.09 -37.07 -7.22
CA HIS A 195 22.60 -38.07 -6.26
C HIS A 195 22.72 -39.51 -6.75
N GLU A 196 22.46 -39.77 -8.04
CA GLU A 196 22.43 -41.12 -8.62
C GLU A 196 23.84 -41.67 -8.91
N THR A 197 24.73 -40.82 -9.42
CA THR A 197 26.05 -41.25 -9.93
C THR A 197 27.21 -40.83 -9.04
N GLY A 198 26.97 -39.92 -8.09
CA GLY A 198 28.03 -39.27 -7.31
C GLY A 198 28.91 -38.32 -8.14
N GLU A 199 28.59 -38.09 -9.43
CA GLU A 199 29.40 -37.26 -10.31
C GLU A 199 29.30 -35.78 -9.88
N PRO A 200 30.39 -35.19 -9.36
CA PRO A 200 30.33 -33.90 -8.68
C PRO A 200 30.04 -32.73 -9.61
N GLY A 201 30.22 -32.92 -10.93
CA GLY A 201 30.10 -31.91 -11.96
C GLY A 201 31.21 -30.85 -11.91
N VAL A 202 30.91 -29.63 -12.33
CA VAL A 202 31.90 -28.56 -12.53
C VAL A 202 32.46 -28.10 -11.18
N PHE A 203 33.79 -28.12 -11.03
CA PHE A 203 34.44 -27.51 -9.87
C PHE A 203 34.23 -25.99 -9.87
N VAL A 204 33.59 -25.48 -8.81
CA VAL A 204 33.26 -24.07 -8.67
C VAL A 204 34.34 -23.32 -7.92
N ALA A 205 34.54 -23.66 -6.64
CA ALA A 205 35.47 -22.97 -5.75
C ALA A 205 35.86 -23.86 -4.56
N SER A 206 36.86 -23.43 -3.81
CA SER A 206 37.14 -23.94 -2.47
C SER A 206 36.97 -22.81 -1.45
N ASP A 207 36.43 -23.13 -0.28
CA ASP A 207 36.35 -22.14 0.81
C ASP A 207 37.66 -22.08 1.62
N ARG A 208 37.73 -21.14 2.58
CA ARG A 208 38.90 -20.97 3.46
C ARG A 208 39.14 -22.16 4.40
N ARG A 209 38.16 -23.06 4.55
CA ARG A 209 38.23 -24.28 5.37
C ARG A 209 38.61 -25.50 4.53
N GLY A 210 38.87 -25.32 3.23
CA GLY A 210 39.25 -26.40 2.30
C GLY A 210 38.07 -27.17 1.71
N VAL A 211 36.82 -26.78 1.98
CA VAL A 211 35.63 -27.43 1.40
C VAL A 211 35.60 -27.15 -0.10
N ARG A 212 35.51 -28.21 -0.92
CA ARG A 212 35.42 -28.10 -2.38
C ARG A 212 33.95 -28.03 -2.82
N TRP A 213 33.59 -26.91 -3.42
CA TRP A 213 32.27 -26.68 -4.00
C TRP A 213 32.27 -27.07 -5.48
N THR A 214 31.32 -27.92 -5.86
CA THR A 214 31.07 -28.32 -7.24
C THR A 214 29.63 -28.00 -7.60
N SER A 215 29.25 -28.10 -8.88
CA SER A 215 27.87 -27.84 -9.29
C SER A 215 26.86 -28.71 -8.54
N GLY A 216 27.17 -30.00 -8.37
CA GLY A 216 26.34 -30.94 -7.62
C GLY A 216 26.21 -30.58 -6.13
N SER A 217 27.33 -30.37 -5.43
CA SER A 217 27.30 -30.06 -3.99
C SER A 217 26.70 -28.70 -3.68
N LEU A 218 26.77 -27.74 -4.59
CA LEU A 218 26.09 -26.45 -4.44
C LEU A 218 24.59 -26.55 -4.67
N LEU A 219 24.13 -27.34 -5.65
CA LEU A 219 22.71 -27.59 -5.87
C LEU A 219 22.09 -28.35 -4.69
N GLU A 220 22.81 -29.31 -4.12
CA GLU A 220 22.40 -30.03 -2.91
C GLU A 220 22.29 -29.07 -1.71
N TYR A 221 23.30 -28.20 -1.52
CA TYR A 221 23.27 -27.18 -0.47
C TYR A 221 22.09 -26.22 -0.65
N LEU A 222 21.87 -25.72 -1.86
CA LEU A 222 20.73 -24.86 -2.19
C LEU A 222 19.39 -25.53 -1.93
N SER A 223 19.25 -26.82 -2.28
CA SER A 223 18.02 -27.58 -2.04
C SER A 223 17.72 -27.74 -0.55
N ARG A 224 18.75 -27.84 0.30
CA ARG A 224 18.58 -28.01 1.76
C ARG A 224 18.40 -26.69 2.51
N HIS A 225 19.09 -25.63 2.07
CA HIS A 225 19.20 -24.38 2.83
C HIS A 225 18.47 -23.20 2.18
N GLY A 226 18.02 -23.33 0.93
CA GLY A 226 17.32 -22.27 0.19
C GLY A 226 18.19 -21.07 -0.20
N ALA A 227 19.49 -21.11 0.11
CA ALA A 227 20.43 -20.02 -0.14
C ALA A 227 21.83 -20.55 -0.46
N MET A 228 22.65 -19.71 -1.09
CA MET A 228 24.05 -20.01 -1.38
C MET A 228 24.89 -20.00 -0.09
N PRO A 229 25.94 -20.82 0.02
CA PRO A 229 26.80 -20.84 1.21
C PRO A 229 27.57 -19.53 1.39
N ALA A 230 27.90 -18.84 0.28
CA ALA A 230 28.48 -17.50 0.31
C ALA A 230 28.37 -16.79 -1.05
N MET A 231 28.37 -15.45 -1.03
CA MET A 231 28.30 -14.60 -2.22
C MET A 231 29.42 -14.85 -3.24
N HIS A 232 30.65 -15.06 -2.77
CA HIS A 232 31.77 -15.30 -3.67
C HIS A 232 31.64 -16.63 -4.43
N VAL A 233 31.05 -17.66 -3.80
CA VAL A 233 30.78 -18.97 -4.41
C VAL A 233 29.68 -18.83 -5.46
N ALA A 234 28.62 -18.08 -5.16
CA ALA A 234 27.55 -17.78 -6.12
C ALA A 234 28.09 -17.09 -7.39
N ARG A 235 28.94 -16.06 -7.24
CA ARG A 235 29.59 -15.37 -8.37
C ARG A 235 30.48 -16.32 -9.18
N LYS A 236 31.22 -17.20 -8.51
CA LYS A 236 32.07 -18.21 -9.19
C LYS A 236 31.23 -19.24 -9.96
N ALA A 237 30.10 -19.68 -9.41
CA ALA A 237 29.16 -20.58 -10.08
C ALA A 237 28.62 -19.96 -11.39
N VAL A 238 28.24 -18.68 -11.36
CA VAL A 238 27.83 -17.93 -12.57
C VAL A 238 28.98 -17.86 -13.58
N SER A 239 30.17 -17.44 -13.14
CA SER A 239 31.31 -17.24 -14.06
C SER A 239 31.77 -18.52 -14.75
N LYS A 240 31.54 -19.68 -14.12
CA LYS A 240 31.91 -20.99 -14.66
C LYS A 240 30.75 -21.69 -15.36
N CYS A 241 29.59 -21.03 -15.48
CA CYS A 241 28.36 -21.62 -16.01
C CYS A 241 28.03 -22.97 -15.36
N ALA A 242 28.30 -23.10 -14.05
CA ALA A 242 28.19 -24.38 -13.33
C ALA A 242 26.73 -24.87 -13.28
N PHE A 243 25.80 -23.93 -13.20
CA PHE A 243 24.35 -24.08 -13.37
C PHE A 243 23.73 -22.67 -13.48
N ASP A 244 22.55 -22.54 -14.07
CA ASP A 244 21.96 -21.22 -14.32
C ASP A 244 21.35 -20.65 -13.03
N LEU A 245 21.75 -19.42 -12.70
CA LEU A 245 21.44 -18.67 -11.47
C LEU A 245 20.74 -17.34 -11.75
N GLN A 246 20.38 -17.03 -12.99
CA GLN A 246 19.75 -15.75 -13.32
C GLN A 246 18.47 -15.54 -12.48
N GLY A 247 18.40 -14.46 -11.72
CA GLY A 247 17.23 -14.14 -10.90
C GLY A 247 17.14 -14.87 -9.55
N ILE A 248 18.14 -15.68 -9.16
CA ILE A 248 18.31 -16.04 -7.76
C ILE A 248 18.94 -14.83 -7.07
N ALA A 249 18.09 -13.98 -6.50
CA ALA A 249 18.54 -12.96 -5.56
C ALA A 249 19.20 -13.68 -4.39
N SER A 250 20.53 -13.73 -4.40
CA SER A 250 21.25 -13.83 -3.14
C SER A 250 20.73 -12.71 -2.26
N GLN A 251 20.08 -13.04 -1.14
CA GLN A 251 19.66 -12.02 -0.18
C GLN A 251 20.88 -11.13 0.12
N GLY A 252 20.80 -9.86 -0.28
CA GLY A 252 21.90 -8.89 -0.18
C GLY A 252 22.35 -8.19 -1.47
N VAL A 253 21.57 -8.20 -2.57
CA VAL A 253 21.79 -7.24 -3.67
C VAL A 253 20.55 -6.37 -3.83
N VAL A 254 20.59 -5.23 -3.15
CA VAL A 254 19.80 -4.05 -3.51
C VAL A 254 20.59 -3.31 -4.59
N ASP A 255 19.86 -3.01 -5.68
CA ASP A 255 20.07 -2.06 -6.77
C ASP A 255 21.34 -2.10 -7.64
N PHE A 256 21.11 -2.32 -8.94
CA PHE A 256 20.99 -1.20 -9.88
C PHE A 256 20.00 -1.58 -11.00
N GLY A 257 18.85 -0.92 -11.04
CA GLY A 257 18.09 -0.73 -12.28
C GLY A 257 16.69 -1.33 -12.33
N SER A 258 15.76 -0.69 -11.62
CA SER A 258 14.34 -0.52 -11.96
C SER A 258 13.45 -1.78 -12.07
N GLY A 259 12.56 -1.92 -11.07
CA GLY A 259 11.18 -2.35 -11.33
C GLY A 259 10.74 -3.68 -10.73
N VAL A 260 9.79 -3.55 -9.79
CA VAL A 260 8.74 -4.52 -9.40
C VAL A 260 8.99 -5.37 -8.15
N VAL A 261 8.10 -5.08 -7.21
CA VAL A 261 7.87 -5.60 -5.87
C VAL A 261 6.94 -6.83 -5.91
N HIS A 262 7.16 -7.75 -4.96
CA HIS A 262 6.23 -8.78 -4.46
C HIS A 262 5.58 -9.77 -5.45
N ALA A 263 6.04 -11.03 -5.41
CA ALA A 263 5.16 -12.21 -5.43
C ALA A 263 6.00 -13.46 -5.09
N LEU A 264 5.73 -14.09 -3.94
CA LEU A 264 5.90 -15.53 -3.66
C LEU A 264 5.64 -15.79 -2.16
N ARG A 265 4.37 -15.69 -1.77
CA ARG A 265 3.87 -16.27 -0.51
C ARG A 265 2.38 -16.60 -0.64
N SER A 266 2.02 -17.37 -1.66
CA SER A 266 0.68 -17.99 -1.84
C SER A 266 0.76 -19.07 -2.93
N ALA A 267 1.32 -20.22 -2.59
CA ALA A 267 1.20 -21.44 -3.41
C ALA A 267 1.25 -22.70 -2.54
N SER A 268 0.61 -22.64 -1.38
CA SER A 268 0.47 -23.79 -0.48
C SER A 268 -0.84 -23.68 0.28
N HIS A 269 -1.97 -23.76 -0.42
CA HIS A 269 -3.29 -24.21 0.08
C HIS A 269 -4.37 -24.04 -1.01
N VAL A 270 -4.37 -24.93 -2.01
CA VAL A 270 -5.59 -25.39 -2.69
C VAL A 270 -5.28 -26.78 -3.23
N GLU A 271 -5.49 -27.80 -2.41
CA GLU A 271 -5.81 -29.17 -2.85
C GLU A 271 -6.28 -29.95 -1.61
N ARG A 272 -7.60 -29.89 -1.36
CA ARG A 272 -8.49 -30.97 -0.93
C ARG A 272 -9.91 -30.42 -0.78
#